data_AF-A0A534UHG3-F1
#
_entry.id   AF-A0A534UHG3-F1
#
_cell.length_a   1.000
_cell.length_b   1.000
_cell.length_c   1.000
_cell.angle_alpha   90.00
_cell.angle_beta   90.00
_cell.angle_gamma   90.00
#
_symmetry.space_group_name_H-M   'P 1'
#
loop_
_entity.id
_entity.type
_entity.pdbx_description
1 polymer ?
#
loop_
_entity_poly.entity_id
_entity_poly.type
_entity_poly.pdbx_seq_one_letter_code
_entity_poly.pdbx_strand_id
1 'polypeptide(L)'
;MVLGVELYERSEARRGERNGTKTRRLTGPTGPLELTLPRARLFMPGGSEEWASKLVPRYQRRVREVNESVLATYLSGANTRRIAGALRPLLKAAPLSKSAVSRVVGTLKSELATWEKRSLANLEVAFLYLDAIALRVRMDKRVTSVPVLVALAVLADGQKQLVAMEMCGSESHEAW
;
A
#
# COMPACT_ATOMS: atom_id res chain seq x y z
N MET A 1 -13.02 -0.38 26.96
CA MET A 1 -12.95 -1.84 26.73
C MET A 1 -13.97 -2.25 25.67
N VAL A 2 -13.63 -3.15 24.72
CA VAL A 2 -14.49 -3.47 23.55
C VAL A 2 -15.84 -4.11 23.93
N LEU A 3 -15.88 -4.94 24.98
CA LEU A 3 -17.09 -5.63 25.42
C LEU A 3 -17.97 -4.80 26.35
N GLY A 4 -17.52 -3.60 26.75
CA GLY A 4 -18.25 -2.70 27.64
C GLY A 4 -18.32 -3.13 29.11
N VAL A 5 -17.65 -4.21 29.51
CA VAL A 5 -17.68 -4.79 30.86
C VAL A 5 -16.36 -5.43 31.23
N GLU A 6 -16.02 -5.45 32.52
CA GLU A 6 -14.82 -6.09 33.07
C GLU A 6 -14.91 -7.62 33.04
N LEU A 7 -13.79 -8.27 33.40
CA LEU A 7 -13.71 -9.73 33.45
C LEU A 7 -14.72 -10.29 34.47
N TYR A 8 -15.56 -11.22 34.01
CA TYR A 8 -16.64 -11.86 34.79
C TYR A 8 -17.77 -10.94 35.27
N GLU A 9 -17.77 -9.66 34.91
CA GLU A 9 -18.82 -8.72 35.31
C GLU A 9 -20.16 -9.04 34.61
N ARG A 10 -21.25 -9.10 35.39
CA ARG A 10 -22.62 -9.21 34.89
C ARG A 10 -23.25 -7.82 34.90
N SER A 11 -23.46 -7.25 33.72
CA SER A 11 -24.02 -5.91 33.55
C SER A 11 -24.84 -5.85 32.27
N GLU A 12 -25.94 -5.09 32.29
CA GLU A 12 -26.77 -4.81 31.12
C GLU A 12 -26.03 -3.96 30.08
N ALA A 13 -24.94 -3.28 30.46
CA ALA A 13 -24.09 -2.52 29.55
C ALA A 13 -23.20 -3.40 28.64
N ARG A 14 -23.25 -4.74 28.78
CA ARG A 14 -22.48 -5.70 27.99
C ARG A 14 -22.79 -5.59 26.50
N ARG A 15 -21.73 -5.42 25.70
CA ARG A 15 -21.80 -5.25 24.24
C ARG A 15 -21.37 -6.48 23.45
N GLY A 16 -21.08 -7.58 24.14
CA GLY A 16 -20.71 -8.85 23.51
C GLY A 16 -20.08 -9.86 24.46
N GLU A 17 -19.63 -10.96 23.87
CA GLU A 17 -19.09 -12.11 24.57
C GLU A 17 -17.77 -12.57 23.97
N ARG A 18 -16.84 -12.99 24.83
CA ARG A 18 -15.59 -13.59 24.39
C ARG A 18 -15.82 -15.07 24.07
N ASN A 19 -15.34 -15.52 22.91
CA ASN A 19 -15.47 -16.91 22.45
C ASN A 19 -14.09 -17.52 22.14
N GLY A 20 -13.23 -17.54 23.16
CA GLY A 20 -11.89 -18.10 23.09
C GLY A 20 -10.87 -17.24 22.32
N THR A 21 -9.94 -17.93 21.65
CA THR A 21 -8.84 -17.33 20.87
C THR A 21 -8.68 -18.05 19.54
N LYS A 22 -7.93 -17.43 18.61
CA LYS A 22 -7.46 -18.05 17.37
C LYS A 22 -6.01 -17.73 17.14
N THR A 23 -5.24 -18.75 16.79
CA THR A 23 -3.85 -18.57 16.36
C THR A 23 -3.81 -18.10 14.91
N ARG A 24 -2.99 -17.10 14.63
CA ARG A 24 -2.73 -16.59 13.28
C ARG A 24 -1.23 -16.46 13.07
N ARG A 25 -0.79 -16.81 11.86
CA ARG A 25 0.59 -16.64 11.42
C ARG A 25 0.67 -15.51 10.40
N LEU A 26 1.56 -14.55 10.63
CA LEU A 26 1.89 -13.47 9.70
C LEU A 26 3.36 -13.55 9.31
N THR A 27 3.73 -12.99 8.17
CA THR A 27 5.13 -12.71 7.86
C THR A 27 5.53 -11.37 8.49
N GLY A 28 6.48 -11.41 9.42
CA GLY A 28 7.17 -10.27 10.02
C GLY A 28 8.52 -9.98 9.34
N PRO A 29 9.26 -8.95 9.79
CA PRO A 29 10.55 -8.56 9.21
C PRO A 29 11.64 -9.61 9.45
N THR A 30 11.55 -10.36 10.55
CA THR A 30 12.50 -11.40 10.95
C THR A 30 12.02 -12.81 10.62
N GLY A 31 10.93 -12.93 9.86
CA GLY A 31 10.31 -14.21 9.49
C GLY A 31 8.90 -14.38 10.04
N PRO A 32 8.40 -15.62 10.15
CA PRO A 32 7.02 -15.87 10.57
C PRO A 32 6.77 -15.47 12.04
N LEU A 33 5.71 -14.69 12.25
CA LEU A 33 5.20 -14.26 13.54
C LEU A 33 3.90 -14.99 13.84
N GLU A 34 3.84 -15.69 14.97
CA GLU A 34 2.62 -16.33 15.47
C GLU A 34 1.94 -15.45 16.52
N LEU A 35 0.65 -15.19 16.33
CA LEU A 35 -0.15 -14.35 17.20
C LEU A 35 -1.38 -15.12 17.67
N THR A 36 -1.66 -15.05 18.97
CA THR A 36 -2.92 -15.52 19.54
C THR A 36 -3.87 -14.33 19.65
N LEU A 37 -4.89 -14.31 18.80
CA LEU A 37 -5.89 -13.25 18.79
C LEU A 37 -7.12 -13.65 19.60
N PRO A 38 -7.70 -12.75 20.42
CA PRO A 38 -8.97 -13.03 21.06
C PRO A 38 -10.07 -13.14 19.99
N ARG A 39 -11.07 -13.97 20.28
CA ARG A 39 -12.32 -14.03 19.55
C ARG A 39 -13.40 -13.48 20.43
N ALA A 40 -14.26 -12.65 19.86
CA ALA A 40 -15.44 -12.16 20.52
C ALA A 40 -16.58 -12.03 19.52
N ARG A 41 -17.80 -12.04 20.04
CA ARG A 41 -19.02 -11.81 19.29
C ARG A 41 -19.70 -10.58 19.88
N LEU A 42 -19.79 -9.52 19.09
CA LEU A 42 -20.41 -8.27 19.47
C LEU A 42 -21.91 -8.31 19.19
N PHE A 43 -22.69 -7.73 20.08
CA PHE A 43 -24.12 -7.55 19.89
C PHE A 43 -24.37 -6.35 18.99
N MET A 44 -25.23 -6.53 17.98
CA MET A 44 -25.60 -5.50 17.02
C MET A 44 -27.13 -5.41 16.95
N PRO A 45 -27.72 -4.26 16.58
CA PRO A 45 -29.14 -4.19 16.28
C PRO A 45 -29.50 -5.21 15.18
N GLY A 46 -30.37 -6.17 15.50
CA GLY A 46 -30.78 -7.23 14.56
C GLY A 46 -29.84 -8.45 14.47
N GLY A 47 -28.85 -8.59 15.34
CA GLY A 47 -28.04 -9.82 15.39
C GLY A 47 -26.72 -9.69 16.14
N SER A 48 -25.70 -10.36 15.62
CA SER A 48 -24.36 -10.36 16.22
C SER A 48 -23.26 -10.55 15.18
N GLU A 49 -22.13 -9.91 15.40
CA GLU A 49 -20.98 -9.93 14.50
C GLU A 49 -19.72 -10.44 15.22
N GLU A 50 -18.85 -11.19 14.54
CA GLU A 50 -17.55 -11.52 15.12
C GLU A 50 -16.65 -10.27 15.13
N TRP A 51 -16.11 -9.94 16.31
CA TRP A 51 -15.14 -8.87 16.49
C TRP A 51 -13.92 -9.05 15.58
N ALA A 52 -13.52 -7.96 14.94
CA ALA A 52 -12.30 -7.88 14.15
C ALA A 52 -11.28 -6.95 14.82
N SER A 53 -10.03 -7.40 14.90
CA SER A 53 -8.93 -6.56 15.39
C SER A 53 -8.66 -5.43 14.40
N LYS A 54 -8.56 -4.20 14.93
CA LYS A 54 -8.09 -3.03 14.15
C LYS A 54 -6.57 -3.09 13.91
N LEU A 55 -5.81 -3.71 14.82
CA LEU A 55 -4.35 -3.86 14.71
C LEU A 55 -3.95 -4.97 13.75
N VAL A 56 -4.72 -6.05 13.72
CA VAL A 56 -4.48 -7.19 12.82
C VAL A 56 -5.77 -7.50 12.06
N PRO A 57 -6.07 -6.74 10.98
CA PRO A 57 -7.23 -6.97 10.15
C PRO A 57 -7.38 -8.41 9.66
N ARG A 58 -8.62 -8.78 9.36
CA ARG A 58 -8.94 -10.07 8.76
C ARG A 58 -8.10 -10.28 7.49
N TYR A 59 -7.66 -11.52 7.30
CA TYR A 59 -6.88 -11.96 6.12
C TYR A 59 -5.52 -11.29 5.92
N GLN A 60 -5.09 -10.36 6.79
CA GLN A 60 -3.73 -9.81 6.72
C GLN A 60 -2.70 -10.92 6.88
N ARG A 61 -1.86 -11.14 5.86
CA ARG A 61 -0.84 -12.20 5.87
C ARG A 61 0.55 -11.70 6.26
N ARG A 62 0.76 -10.39 6.30
CA ARG A 62 2.07 -9.75 6.51
C ARG A 62 1.93 -8.45 7.26
N VAL A 63 2.94 -8.11 8.04
CA VAL A 63 3.04 -6.80 8.68
C VAL A 63 3.36 -5.71 7.64
N ARG A 64 3.14 -4.45 7.99
CA ARG A 64 3.22 -3.31 7.06
C ARG A 64 4.65 -3.11 6.56
N GLU A 65 5.62 -3.27 7.44
CA GLU A 65 7.06 -3.09 7.24
C GLU A 65 7.59 -4.03 6.14
N VAL A 66 7.02 -5.24 6.01
CA VAL A 66 7.37 -6.16 4.93
C VAL A 66 6.91 -5.63 3.58
N ASN A 67 5.72 -5.02 3.51
CA ASN A 67 5.24 -4.41 2.27
C ASN A 67 6.05 -3.15 1.95
N GLU A 68 6.36 -2.30 2.93
CA GLU A 68 7.20 -1.11 2.78
C GLU A 68 8.59 -1.49 2.24
N SER A 69 9.22 -2.54 2.77
CA SER A 69 10.51 -3.05 2.29
C SER A 69 10.44 -3.51 0.83
N VAL A 70 9.34 -4.19 0.45
CA VAL A 70 9.09 -4.61 -0.94
C VAL A 70 8.96 -3.39 -1.86
N LEU A 71 8.22 -2.36 -1.44
CA LEU A 71 8.04 -1.13 -2.21
C LEU A 71 9.35 -0.36 -2.35
N ALA A 72 10.10 -0.18 -1.28
CA ALA A 72 11.40 0.50 -1.29
C ALA A 72 12.38 -0.18 -2.25
N THR A 73 12.45 -1.52 -2.20
CA THR A 73 13.32 -2.29 -3.11
C THR A 73 12.86 -2.21 -4.57
N TYR A 74 11.54 -2.14 -4.81
CA TYR A 74 11.01 -1.95 -6.16
C TYR A 74 11.34 -0.55 -6.71
N LEU A 75 11.15 0.49 -5.91
CA LEU A 75 11.47 1.88 -6.27
C LEU A 75 12.97 2.11 -6.46
N SER A 76 13.83 1.29 -5.85
CA SER A 76 15.28 1.30 -6.12
C SER A 76 15.66 0.60 -7.43
N GLY A 77 14.69 0.20 -8.27
CA GLY A 77 14.93 -0.38 -9.60
C GLY A 77 15.01 -1.91 -9.66
N ALA A 78 14.72 -2.63 -8.56
CA ALA A 78 14.71 -4.09 -8.61
C ALA A 78 13.43 -4.63 -9.25
N ASN A 79 13.57 -5.62 -10.13
CA ASN A 79 12.39 -6.30 -10.68
C ASN A 79 11.76 -7.28 -9.66
N THR A 80 10.48 -7.60 -9.87
CA THR A 80 9.68 -8.44 -8.95
C THR A 80 10.28 -9.81 -8.67
N ARG A 81 11.03 -10.40 -9.62
CA ARG A 81 11.69 -11.71 -9.44
C ARG A 81 12.92 -11.58 -8.55
N ARG A 82 13.74 -10.54 -8.74
CA ARG A 82 14.91 -10.25 -7.90
C ARG A 82 14.49 -9.97 -6.47
N ILE A 83 13.43 -9.20 -6.26
CA ILE A 83 12.87 -8.91 -4.93
C ILE A 83 12.42 -10.21 -4.24
N ALA A 84 11.62 -11.04 -4.92
CA ALA A 84 11.15 -12.30 -4.36
C ALA A 84 12.31 -13.25 -3.99
N GLY A 85 13.36 -13.28 -4.82
CA GLY A 85 14.58 -14.04 -4.54
C GLY A 85 15.37 -13.51 -3.34
N ALA A 86 15.61 -12.20 -3.29
CA ALA A 86 16.40 -11.54 -2.24
C ALA A 86 15.73 -11.65 -0.86
N LEU A 87 14.39 -11.58 -0.80
CA LEU A 87 13.65 -11.70 0.45
C LEU A 87 13.47 -13.15 0.91
N ARG A 88 13.71 -14.15 0.05
CA ARG A 88 13.47 -15.56 0.38
C ARG A 88 14.25 -16.06 1.61
N PRO A 89 15.55 -15.76 1.79
CA PRO A 89 16.29 -16.18 2.98
C PRO A 89 15.79 -15.50 4.26
N LEU A 90 15.37 -14.23 4.16
CA LEU A 90 14.88 -13.45 5.30
C LEU A 90 13.50 -13.91 5.77
N LEU A 91 12.60 -14.21 4.83
CA LEU A 91 11.22 -14.57 5.12
C LEU A 91 11.04 -16.07 5.40
N LYS A 92 12.11 -16.87 5.30
CA LYS A 92 12.20 -18.31 5.64
C LYS A 92 10.93 -19.08 5.24
N ALA A 93 10.14 -19.52 6.23
CA ALA A 93 8.96 -20.35 6.06
C ALA A 93 7.70 -19.62 5.53
N ALA A 94 7.81 -18.34 5.16
CA ALA A 94 6.73 -17.58 4.55
C ALA A 94 7.24 -16.73 3.36
N PRO A 95 7.85 -17.34 2.32
CA PRO A 95 8.45 -16.62 1.21
C PRO A 95 7.38 -15.91 0.37
N LEU A 96 7.74 -14.74 -0.16
CA LEU A 96 6.88 -13.99 -1.07
C LEU A 96 6.95 -14.56 -2.48
N SER A 97 5.79 -14.88 -3.07
CA SER A 97 5.71 -15.18 -4.49
C SER A 97 5.82 -13.91 -5.35
N LYS A 98 6.22 -14.06 -6.62
CA LYS A 98 6.20 -12.96 -7.60
C LYS A 98 4.84 -12.25 -7.64
N SER A 99 3.74 -13.02 -7.62
CA SER A 99 2.38 -12.46 -7.62
C SER A 99 2.04 -11.72 -6.32
N ALA A 100 2.62 -12.12 -5.19
CA ALA A 100 2.48 -11.38 -3.94
C ALA A 100 3.24 -10.04 -3.99
N VAL A 101 4.46 -10.04 -4.52
CA VAL A 101 5.24 -8.81 -4.77
C VAL A 101 4.49 -7.88 -5.73
N SER A 102 4.00 -8.40 -6.85
CA SER A 102 3.24 -7.63 -7.85
C SER A 102 2.01 -6.95 -7.25
N ARG A 103 1.26 -7.63 -6.38
CA ARG A 103 0.10 -7.04 -5.69
C ARG A 103 0.49 -5.93 -4.73
N VAL A 104 1.62 -6.05 -4.03
CA VAL A 104 2.14 -4.99 -3.16
C VAL A 104 2.55 -3.79 -4.00
N VAL A 105 3.34 -4.00 -5.06
CA VAL A 105 3.70 -2.92 -6.00
C VAL A 105 2.47 -2.27 -6.62
N GLY A 106 1.42 -3.04 -6.89
CA GLY A 106 0.16 -2.53 -7.42
C GLY A 106 -0.54 -1.51 -6.53
N THR A 107 -0.24 -1.44 -5.23
CA THR A 107 -0.79 -0.40 -4.34
C THR A 107 -0.19 0.97 -4.64
N LEU A 108 0.97 1.07 -5.30
CA LEU A 108 1.52 2.36 -5.73
C LEU A 108 0.60 3.09 -6.71
N LYS A 109 -0.31 2.39 -7.39
CA LYS A 109 -1.28 3.04 -8.29
C LYS A 109 -2.22 3.99 -7.53
N SER A 110 -2.70 3.60 -6.35
CA SER A 110 -3.57 4.48 -5.55
C SER A 110 -2.79 5.65 -4.95
N GLU A 111 -1.53 5.41 -4.56
CA GLU A 111 -0.63 6.48 -4.10
C GLU A 111 -0.35 7.48 -5.22
N LEU A 112 -0.07 7.00 -6.44
CA LEU A 112 0.13 7.84 -7.62
C LEU A 112 -1.14 8.65 -7.93
N ALA A 113 -2.31 8.02 -7.96
CA ALA A 113 -3.58 8.72 -8.21
C ALA A 113 -3.90 9.78 -7.14
N THR A 114 -3.47 9.54 -5.88
CA THR A 114 -3.60 10.53 -4.80
C THR A 114 -2.62 11.68 -4.98
N TRP A 115 -1.37 11.36 -5.35
CA TRP A 115 -0.35 12.35 -5.67
C TRP A 115 -0.78 13.22 -6.85
N GLU A 116 -1.27 12.65 -7.96
CA GLU A 116 -1.76 13.38 -9.14
C GLU A 116 -2.86 14.39 -8.82
N LYS A 117 -3.71 14.10 -7.81
CA LYS A 117 -4.84 14.96 -7.41
C LYS A 117 -4.51 15.93 -6.28
N ARG A 118 -3.28 15.94 -5.77
CA ARG A 118 -2.89 16.81 -4.65
C ARG A 118 -3.01 18.28 -5.07
N SER A 119 -3.42 19.14 -4.15
CA SER A 119 -3.47 20.58 -4.42
C SER A 119 -2.06 21.14 -4.65
N LEU A 120 -1.92 21.97 -5.68
CA LEU A 120 -0.72 22.73 -5.98
C LEU A 120 -0.87 24.21 -5.62
N ALA A 121 -2.01 24.61 -5.03
CA ALA A 121 -2.36 26.03 -4.82
C ALA A 121 -1.40 26.80 -3.92
N ASN A 122 -0.68 26.11 -3.03
CA ASN A 122 0.26 26.72 -2.09
C ASN A 122 1.70 26.73 -2.62
N LEU A 123 1.94 26.34 -3.87
CA LEU A 123 3.28 26.33 -4.46
C LEU A 123 3.59 27.69 -5.05
N GLU A 124 4.57 28.38 -4.48
CA GLU A 124 5.16 29.59 -5.04
C GLU A 124 6.16 29.21 -6.12
N VAL A 125 5.66 28.99 -7.35
CA VAL A 125 6.47 28.55 -8.48
C VAL A 125 7.18 29.74 -9.13
N ALA A 126 8.52 29.72 -9.15
CA ALA A 126 9.35 30.69 -9.86
C ALA A 126 9.57 30.29 -11.33
N PHE A 127 9.81 29.00 -11.59
CA PHE A 127 9.96 28.45 -12.94
C PHE A 127 9.23 27.12 -13.07
N LEU A 128 8.71 26.82 -14.25
CA LEU A 128 8.15 25.52 -14.60
C LEU A 128 8.89 24.96 -15.81
N TYR A 129 9.50 23.80 -15.64
CA TYR A 129 10.10 23.04 -16.75
C TYR A 129 9.12 21.97 -17.21
N LEU A 130 8.95 21.88 -18.51
CA LEU A 130 8.17 20.86 -19.19
C LEU A 130 9.12 19.99 -20.00
N ASP A 131 9.03 18.68 -19.83
CA ASP A 131 9.86 17.71 -20.54
C ASP A 131 9.04 16.44 -20.87
N ALA A 132 9.55 15.62 -21.78
CA ALA A 132 8.94 14.36 -22.17
C ALA A 132 9.95 13.21 -22.11
N ILE A 133 9.64 12.17 -21.35
CA ILE A 133 10.46 10.95 -21.25
C ILE A 133 9.80 9.83 -22.03
N ALA A 134 10.48 9.32 -23.06
CA ALA A 134 9.99 8.19 -23.84
C ALA A 134 10.24 6.85 -23.13
N LEU A 135 9.17 6.17 -22.69
CA LEU A 135 9.23 4.87 -22.03
C LEU A 135 8.76 3.74 -22.97
N ARG A 136 9.50 2.63 -22.98
CA ARG A 136 9.08 1.41 -23.69
C ARG A 136 8.09 0.63 -22.82
N VAL A 137 6.82 0.67 -23.20
CA VAL A 137 5.73 -0.03 -22.50
C VAL A 137 5.12 -1.10 -23.39
N ARG A 138 4.60 -2.16 -22.76
CA ARG A 138 3.88 -3.21 -23.49
C ARG A 138 2.39 -2.91 -23.49
N MET A 139 1.84 -2.55 -24.64
CA MET A 139 0.42 -2.28 -24.88
C MET A 139 -0.05 -3.13 -26.07
N ASP A 140 -1.25 -3.72 -25.97
CA ASP A 140 -1.86 -4.54 -27.03
C ASP A 140 -0.90 -5.59 -27.63
N LYS A 141 -0.18 -6.29 -26.74
CA LYS A 141 0.83 -7.32 -27.03
C LYS A 141 2.09 -6.81 -27.76
N ARG A 142 2.17 -5.52 -28.11
CA ARG A 142 3.34 -4.88 -28.74
C ARG A 142 4.12 -4.02 -27.74
N VAL A 143 5.40 -3.82 -27.99
CA VAL A 143 6.23 -2.88 -27.21
C VAL A 143 6.28 -1.56 -27.96
N THR A 144 5.67 -0.53 -27.38
CA THR A 144 5.54 0.80 -27.98
C THR A 144 6.32 1.79 -27.14
N SER A 145 6.92 2.79 -27.80
CA SER A 145 7.51 3.95 -27.12
C SER A 145 6.39 4.93 -26.81
N VAL A 146 6.14 5.20 -25.54
CA VAL A 146 5.08 6.11 -25.08
C VAL A 146 5.74 7.30 -24.38
N PRO A 147 5.45 8.54 -24.80
CA PRO A 147 5.94 9.71 -24.10
C PRO A 147 5.23 9.85 -22.76
N VAL A 148 6.02 10.16 -21.74
CA VAL A 148 5.53 10.58 -20.43
C VAL A 148 5.91 12.03 -20.25
N LEU A 149 4.92 12.91 -20.28
CA LEU A 149 5.11 14.33 -20.04
C LEU A 149 5.36 14.56 -18.55
N VAL A 150 6.28 15.46 -18.25
CA VAL A 150 6.78 15.73 -16.90
C VAL A 150 6.79 17.24 -16.70
N ALA A 151 6.18 17.69 -15.61
CA ALA A 151 6.21 19.08 -15.18
C ALA A 151 6.99 19.20 -13.88
N LEU A 152 8.12 19.92 -13.92
CA LEU A 152 9.02 20.14 -12.79
C LEU A 152 9.01 21.62 -12.40
N ALA A 153 8.46 21.94 -11.24
CA ALA A 153 8.49 23.28 -10.70
C ALA A 153 9.80 23.56 -9.96
N VAL A 154 10.32 24.77 -10.11
CA VAL A 154 11.29 25.38 -9.21
C VAL A 154 10.55 26.39 -8.36
N LEU A 155 10.55 26.18 -7.06
CA LEU A 155 9.87 27.06 -6.10
C LEU A 155 10.70 28.33 -5.86
N ALA A 156 10.08 29.34 -5.23
CA ALA A 156 10.73 30.63 -4.90
C ALA A 156 11.97 30.47 -4.00
N ASP A 157 12.03 29.39 -3.20
CA ASP A 157 13.18 29.03 -2.37
C ASP A 157 14.27 28.24 -3.12
N GLY A 158 14.09 27.99 -4.42
CA GLY A 158 14.99 27.24 -5.28
C GLY A 158 14.81 25.72 -5.24
N GLN A 159 13.87 25.17 -4.44
CA GLN A 159 13.61 23.74 -4.42
C GLN A 159 12.95 23.26 -5.70
N LYS A 160 13.39 22.09 -6.19
CA LYS A 160 12.79 21.44 -7.36
C LYS A 160 11.74 20.44 -6.89
N GLN A 161 10.53 20.57 -7.41
CA GLN A 161 9.42 19.67 -7.11
C GLN A 161 8.77 19.17 -8.40
N LEU A 162 8.68 17.85 -8.55
CA LEU A 162 7.87 17.26 -9.59
C LEU A 162 6.40 17.56 -9.28
N VAL A 163 5.69 18.25 -10.17
CA VAL A 163 4.31 18.70 -9.94
C VAL A 163 3.29 17.85 -10.69
N ALA A 164 3.58 17.47 -11.94
CA ALA A 164 2.74 16.59 -12.73
C ALA A 164 3.56 15.60 -13.55
N MET A 165 2.93 14.46 -13.86
CA MET A 165 3.45 13.47 -14.80
C MET A 165 2.27 12.78 -15.47
N GLU A 166 2.26 12.70 -16.79
CA GLU A 166 1.15 12.11 -17.53
C GLU A 166 1.65 11.28 -18.72
N MET A 167 1.03 10.12 -18.94
CA MET A 167 1.30 9.30 -20.13
C MET A 167 0.42 9.76 -21.28
N CYS A 168 1.02 10.14 -22.40
CA CYS A 168 0.30 10.64 -23.57
C CYS A 168 0.41 9.67 -24.76
N GLY A 169 -0.59 9.66 -25.63
CA GLY A 169 -0.58 8.81 -26.84
C GLY A 169 0.45 9.28 -27.88
N SER A 170 0.77 10.57 -27.90
CA SER A 170 1.78 11.20 -28.74
C SER A 170 2.20 12.54 -28.12
N GLU A 171 3.36 13.04 -28.54
CA GLU A 171 3.80 14.41 -28.24
C GLU A 171 3.12 15.36 -29.25
N SER A 172 1.99 15.95 -28.86
CA SER A 172 1.23 16.89 -29.68
C SER A 172 0.88 18.13 -28.87
N HIS A 173 0.56 19.24 -29.56
CA HIS A 173 0.08 20.45 -28.90
C HIS A 173 -1.17 20.22 -28.05
N GLU A 174 -2.05 19.30 -28.46
CA GLU A 174 -3.25 18.95 -27.69
C GLU A 174 -2.98 18.12 -26.43
N ALA A 175 -1.80 17.49 -26.34
CA ALA A 175 -1.40 16.69 -25.18
C ALA A 175 -0.80 17.53 -24.04
N TRP A 176 -0.42 18.78 -24.31
CA TRP A 176 0.08 19.76 -23.34
C TRP A 176 -1.04 20.69 -22.87
#